data_AF-A0A972CQB9-F1
#
_entry.id   AF-A0A972CQB9-F1
#
_cell.length_a   1.000
_cell.length_b   1.000
_cell.length_c   1.000
_cell.angle_alpha   90.00
_cell.angle_beta   90.00
_cell.angle_gamma   90.00
#
_symmetry.space_group_name_H-M   'P 1'
#
loop_
_entity.id
_entity.type
_entity.pdbx_description
1 polymer ?
#
loop_
_entity_poly.entity_id
_entity_poly.type
_entity_poly.pdbx_seq_one_letter_code
_entity_poly.pdbx_strand_id
1 'polypeptide(L)' 'MAQYQITVDQDLLHRLFLGNNKDSGVSALLESVLNQVLQAQATEQLQAEPYERTDERKGYRNGTRPHTLITRVG' A
#
# COMPACT_ATOMS: atom_id res chain seq x y z
N MET A 1 9.56 4.98 15.04
CA MET A 1 8.53 5.30 14.04
C MET A 1 9.23 5.25 12.68
N ALA A 2 8.96 4.23 11.87
CA ALA A 2 9.67 4.02 10.61
C ALA A 2 9.27 5.06 9.56
N GLN A 3 10.22 5.42 8.70
CA GLN A 3 10.01 6.27 7.55
C GLN A 3 9.61 5.38 6.36
N TYR A 4 8.40 5.57 5.84
CA TYR A 4 7.90 4.78 4.71
C TYR A 4 8.23 5.46 3.38
N GLN A 5 8.93 4.76 2.50
CA GLN A 5 9.14 5.19 1.13
C GLN A 5 7.88 4.84 0.32
N ILE A 6 7.09 5.85 -0.03
CA ILE A 6 5.86 5.69 -0.81
C ILE A 6 6.16 6.03 -2.27
N THR A 7 5.96 5.08 -3.16
CA THR A 7 6.04 5.28 -4.61
C THR A 7 4.66 5.58 -5.16
N VAL A 8 4.52 6.69 -5.90
CA VAL A 8 3.25 7.07 -6.53
C VAL A 8 3.42 7.04 -8.04
N ASP A 9 2.49 6.37 -8.72
CA ASP A 9 2.49 6.25 -10.17
C ASP A 9 2.10 7.58 -10.85
N GLN A 10 2.76 7.89 -11.97
CA GLN A 10 2.53 9.10 -12.75
C GLN A 10 1.09 9.16 -13.27
N ASP A 11 0.52 8.04 -13.69
CA ASP A 11 -0.87 7.98 -14.16
C ASP A 11 -1.88 8.30 -13.05
N LEU A 12 -1.56 7.88 -11.82
CA LEU A 12 -2.36 8.18 -10.64
C LEU A 12 -2.29 9.69 -10.32
N LEU A 13 -1.11 10.29 -10.39
CA LEU A 13 -0.93 11.73 -10.23
C LEU A 13 -1.68 12.52 -11.33
N HIS A 14 -1.65 12.07 -12.58
CA HIS A 14 -2.40 12.70 -13.67
C HIS A 14 -3.90 12.65 -13.40
N ARG A 15 -4.44 11.52 -12.94
CA ARG A 15 -5.87 11.41 -12.58
C ARG A 15 -6.26 12.31 -11.41
N LEU A 16 -5.37 12.46 -10.43
CA LEU A 16 -5.59 13.33 -9.28
C LEU A 16 -5.62 14.81 -9.67
N PHE A 17 -4.72 15.26 -10.56
CA PHE A 17 -4.60 16.68 -10.92
C PHE A 17 -5.43 17.10 -12.14
N LEU A 18 -5.63 16.21 -13.11
CA LEU A 18 -6.28 16.52 -14.40
C LEU A 18 -7.65 15.86 -14.55
N GLY A 19 -8.03 14.93 -13.67
CA GLY A 19 -9.33 14.28 -13.70
C GLY A 19 -10.45 15.19 -13.23
N ASN A 20 -11.55 15.26 -13.99
CA ASN A 20 -12.75 16.04 -13.66
C ASN A 20 -13.40 15.67 -12.31
N ASN A 21 -13.05 14.50 -11.72
CA ASN A 21 -13.57 13.99 -10.46
C ASN A 21 -12.45 13.80 -9.42
N LYS A 22 -12.08 14.90 -8.73
CA LYS A 22 -11.02 14.91 -7.70
C LYS A 22 -11.16 13.80 -6.66
N ASP A 23 -12.39 13.51 -6.20
CA ASP A 23 -12.64 12.50 -5.16
C ASP A 23 -12.23 11.09 -5.60
N SER A 24 -12.41 10.75 -6.88
CA SER A 24 -12.04 9.44 -7.44
C SER A 24 -10.52 9.26 -7.59
N GLY A 25 -9.80 10.35 -7.83
CA GLY A 25 -8.34 10.34 -7.87
C GLY A 25 -7.73 10.17 -6.47
N VAL A 26 -8.36 10.81 -5.46
CA VAL A 26 -7.91 10.72 -4.07
C VAL A 26 -8.18 9.33 -3.49
N SER A 27 -9.33 8.70 -3.77
CA SER A 27 -9.61 7.34 -3.29
C SER A 27 -8.60 6.32 -3.82
N ALA A 28 -8.28 6.37 -5.11
CA ALA A 28 -7.26 5.51 -5.72
C ALA A 28 -5.85 5.75 -5.14
N LEU A 29 -5.51 7.01 -4.83
CA LEU A 29 -4.22 7.33 -4.18
C LEU A 29 -4.18 6.72 -2.79
N LEU A 30 -5.25 6.89 -2.02
CA LEU A 30 -5.37 6.40 -0.65
C LEU A 30 -5.25 4.87 -0.62
N GLU A 31 -5.91 4.17 -1.55
CA GLU A 31 -5.77 2.73 -1.73
C GLU A 31 -4.32 2.31 -2.00
N SER A 32 -3.64 2.96 -2.95
CA SER A 32 -2.24 2.66 -3.29
C SER A 32 -1.30 2.86 -2.09
N VAL A 33 -1.46 3.97 -1.38
CA VAL A 33 -0.64 4.29 -0.21
C VAL A 33 -0.86 3.28 0.92
N LEU A 34 -2.12 2.97 1.24
CA LEU A 34 -2.43 1.99 2.29
C LEU A 34 -1.86 0.62 1.95
N ASN A 35 -1.97 0.18 0.70
CA ASN A 35 -1.42 -1.10 0.28
C ASN A 35 0.11 -1.16 0.46
N GLN A 36 0.83 -0.08 0.15
CA GLN A 36 2.28 0.00 0.34
C GLN A 36 2.67 -0.01 1.83
N VAL A 37 1.94 0.73 2.67
CA VAL A 37 2.17 0.73 4.12
C VAL A 37 1.92 -0.66 4.71
N LEU A 38 0.83 -1.33 4.32
CA LEU A 38 0.52 -2.70 4.76
C LEU A 38 1.57 -3.71 4.29
N GLN A 39 2.16 -3.52 3.10
CA GLN A 39 3.26 -4.34 2.63
C GLN A 39 4.51 -4.15 3.50
N ALA A 40 4.92 -2.91 3.74
CA ALA A 40 6.09 -2.58 4.56
C ALA A 40 5.94 -3.08 6.01
N GLN A 41 4.77 -2.90 6.61
CA GLN A 41 4.51 -3.39 7.98
C GLN A 41 4.56 -4.91 8.06
N ALA A 42 4.08 -5.61 7.02
CA ALA A 42 4.13 -7.05 6.99
C ALA A 42 5.55 -7.59 6.81
N THR A 43 6.40 -6.95 6.01
CA THR A 43 7.81 -7.37 5.87
C THR A 43 8.59 -7.08 7.15
N GLU A 44 8.33 -5.95 7.81
CA GLU A 44 8.90 -5.62 9.13
C GLU A 44 8.49 -6.67 10.19
N GLN A 45 7.19 -7.02 10.24
CA GLN A 45 6.69 -8.02 11.19
C GLN A 45 7.30 -9.41 10.95
N LEU A 46 7.46 -9.80 9.69
CA LEU A 46 8.01 -11.11 9.31
C LEU A 46 9.54 -11.15 9.40
N GLN A 47 10.22 -10.00 9.42
CA GLN A 47 11.67 -9.86 9.30
C GLN A 47 12.23 -10.55 8.04
N ALA A 48 11.45 -10.49 6.96
CA ALA A 48 11.81 -11.07 5.68
C ALA A 48 10.99 -10.41 4.55
N GLU A 49 11.66 -10.07 3.46
CA GLU A 49 11.04 -9.65 2.21
C GLU A 49 10.43 -10.84 1.43
N PRO A 50 9.57 -10.59 0.43
CA PRO A 50 9.02 -11.64 -0.42
C PRO A 50 10.12 -12.51 -1.03
N TYR A 51 9.99 -13.83 -0.84
CA TYR A 51 10.95 -14.85 -1.28
C TYR A 51 12.36 -14.78 -0.68
N GLU A 52 12.61 -13.87 0.26
CA GLU A 52 13.92 -13.74 0.92
C GLU A 52 14.14 -14.88 1.92
N ARG A 53 15.35 -15.45 1.93
CA ARG A 53 15.75 -16.44 2.93
C ARG A 53 16.53 -15.75 4.04
N THR A 54 15.95 -15.68 5.23
CA THR A 54 16.55 -15.09 6.42
C THR A 54 16.36 -16.04 7.61
N ASP A 55 17.37 -16.14 8.47
CA ASP A 55 17.28 -16.92 9.72
C ASP A 55 16.43 -16.19 10.78
N GLU A 56 16.28 -14.87 10.65
CA GLU A 56 15.45 -14.03 11.52
C GLU A 56 13.96 -14.11 11.21
N ARG A 57 13.56 -14.83 10.16
CA ARG A 57 12.16 -14.94 9.72
C ARG A 57 11.26 -15.42 10.84
N LYS A 58 10.24 -14.63 11.18
CA LYS A 58 9.28 -14.93 12.25
C LYS A 58 8.02 -15.69 11.81
N GLY A 59 7.77 -15.81 10.50
CA GLY A 59 6.60 -16.51 10.00
C GLY A 59 6.47 -16.53 8.49
N TYR A 60 5.29 -16.91 8.01
CA TYR A 60 4.97 -16.96 6.58
C TYR A 60 3.70 -16.18 6.27
N ARG A 61 3.73 -15.45 5.16
CA ARG A 61 2.57 -14.71 4.65
C ARG A 61 1.69 -15.64 3.81
N ASN A 62 0.38 -15.64 4.06
CA ASN A 62 -0.59 -16.42 3.29
C ASN A 62 -1.37 -15.53 2.30
N GLY A 63 -0.64 -14.97 1.33
CA GLY A 63 -1.20 -14.15 0.26
C GLY A 63 -1.81 -12.82 0.73
N THR A 64 -2.83 -12.38 0.00
CA THR A 64 -3.64 -11.17 0.26
C THR A 64 -5.12 -11.51 0.21
N ARG A 65 -5.94 -10.71 0.87
CA ARG A 65 -7.41 -10.81 0.82
C ARG A 65 -7.99 -9.45 0.48
N PRO A 66 -8.99 -9.37 -0.41
CA PRO A 66 -9.68 -8.11 -0.66
C PRO A 66 -10.42 -7.68 0.60
N HIS A 67 -10.33 -6.39 0.94
CA HIS A 67 -11.04 -5.81 2.06
C HIS A 67 -11.56 -4.44 1.67
N THR A 68 -12.89 -4.30 1.60
CA THR A 68 -13.54 -3.03 1.30
C THR A 68 -13.58 -2.17 2.55
N LEU A 69 -13.01 -0.96 2.46
CA LEU A 69 -13.05 0.04 3.51
C LEU A 69 -14.04 1.14 3.12
N ILE A 70 -14.82 1.63 4.08
CA ILE A 70 -15.67 2.81 3.91
C ILE A 70 -14.90 3.99 4.47
N THR A 71 -14.51 4.93 3.61
CA THR A 71 -13.71 6.09 4.01
C THR A 71 -14.45 7.40 3.76
N ARG A 72 -13.86 8.53 4.18
CA ARG A 72 -14.45 9.85 3.93
C ARG A 72 -14.53 10.18 2.42
N VAL A 73 -13.65 9.60 1.61
CA VAL A 73 -13.55 9.84 0.17
C VAL A 73 -14.34 8.82 -0.67
N GLY A 74 -15.12 7.96 -0.03
CA GLY A 74 -15.81 6.81 -0.64
C GLY A 74 -15.49 5.53 0.11
#